data_AF-A0A7S3HYE8-F1
#
_entry.id   AF-A0A7S3HYE8-F1
#
_cell.length_a   1.000
_cell.length_b   1.000
_cell.length_c   1.000
_cell.angle_alpha   90.00
_cell.angle_beta   90.00
_cell.angle_gamma   90.00
#
_symmetry.space_group_name_H-M   'P 1'
#
loop_
_entity.id
_entity.type
_entity.pdbx_description
1 polymer ?
#
loop_
_entity_poly.entity_id
_entity_poly.type
_entity_poly.pdbx_seq_one_letter_code
_entity_poly.pdbx_strand_id
1 'polypeptide(L)'
;GHWITQRVHIPDGLQCVLFIPDDEMPTTEARAVLPSKIDRKDAIFNIARAAMLINCFATSQFDPLRMAMEDRLHQQYRKHMFPFEPIIKDALEAGAHGAFLSGA
;
A
#
# COMPACT_ATOMS: atom_id res chain seq x y z
N GLY A 1 3.23 -21.63 -10.83
CA GLY A 1 3.99 -21.62 -9.56
C GLY A 1 3.02 -21.88 -8.44
N HIS A 2 3.37 -22.75 -7.50
CA HIS A 2 2.54 -22.96 -6.30
C HIS A 2 2.72 -21.78 -5.36
N TRP A 3 1.61 -21.12 -5.00
CA TRP A 3 1.62 -20.04 -4.04
C TRP A 3 1.57 -20.62 -2.63
N ILE A 4 2.50 -20.19 -1.77
CA ILE A 4 2.44 -20.46 -0.32
C ILE A 4 1.88 -19.21 0.33
N THR A 5 0.82 -19.36 1.11
CA THR A 5 0.17 -18.25 1.83
C THR A 5 0.05 -18.58 3.31
N GLN A 6 0.04 -17.54 4.14
CA GLN A 6 -0.19 -17.62 5.57
C GLN A 6 -1.19 -16.53 5.96
N ARG A 7 -2.14 -16.86 6.84
CA ARG A 7 -3.10 -15.87 7.34
C ARG A 7 -2.44 -14.99 8.39
N VAL A 8 -2.71 -13.70 8.32
CA VAL A 8 -2.33 -12.71 9.33
C VAL A 8 -3.56 -12.42 10.18
N HIS A 9 -3.41 -12.43 11.51
CA HIS A 9 -4.50 -12.05 12.41
C HIS A 9 -4.81 -10.56 12.26
N ILE A 10 -6.10 -10.23 12.20
CA ILE A 10 -6.60 -8.86 12.19
C ILE A 10 -7.32 -8.65 13.51
N PRO A 11 -6.88 -7.71 14.36
CA PRO A 11 -7.51 -7.46 15.64
C PRO A 11 -8.89 -6.83 15.47
N ASP A 12 -9.74 -7.05 16.45
CA ASP A 12 -11.07 -6.44 16.50
C ASP A 12 -10.99 -4.92 16.53
N GLY A 13 -11.97 -4.26 15.90
CA GLY A 13 -12.05 -2.80 15.85
C GLY A 13 -11.24 -2.14 14.73
N LEU A 14 -10.41 -2.88 13.99
CA LEU A 14 -9.77 -2.33 12.79
C LEU A 14 -10.81 -2.10 11.69
N GLN A 15 -10.88 -0.88 11.17
CA GLN A 15 -11.78 -0.50 10.08
C GLN A 15 -10.99 -0.21 8.80
N CYS A 16 -11.55 -0.61 7.66
CA CYS A 16 -11.03 -0.27 6.34
C CYS A 16 -12.05 0.62 5.63
N VAL A 17 -11.61 1.80 5.20
CA VAL A 17 -12.44 2.75 4.45
C VAL A 17 -12.00 2.70 2.99
N LEU A 18 -12.96 2.53 2.07
CA LEU A 18 -12.69 2.46 0.64
C LEU A 18 -13.23 3.73 -0.03
N PHE A 19 -12.36 4.42 -0.76
CA PHE A 19 -12.76 5.42 -1.75
C PHE A 19 -12.78 4.76 -3.13
N ILE A 20 -13.94 4.75 -3.78
CA ILE A 20 -14.14 4.15 -5.10
C ILE A 20 -14.50 5.30 -6.05
N PRO A 21 -13.60 5.71 -6.96
CA PRO A 21 -13.91 6.73 -7.95
C PRO A 21 -14.90 6.21 -9.00
N ASP A 22 -15.62 7.12 -9.65
CA ASP A 22 -16.51 6.79 -10.76
C ASP A 22 -15.74 6.35 -12.02
N ASP A 23 -14.50 6.84 -12.17
CA ASP A 23 -13.62 6.49 -13.28
C ASP A 23 -12.85 5.18 -13.03
N GLU A 24 -12.86 4.29 -14.01
CA GLU A 24 -12.08 3.06 -13.96
C GLU A 24 -10.63 3.27 -14.38
N MET A 25 -9.69 2.65 -13.65
CA MET A 25 -8.29 2.54 -14.06
C MET A 25 -8.05 1.18 -14.72
N PRO A 26 -7.68 1.11 -16.01
CA PRO A 26 -7.41 -0.16 -16.66
C PRO A 26 -6.23 -0.90 -16.02
N THR A 27 -6.48 -2.10 -15.49
CA THR A 27 -5.45 -2.90 -14.79
C THR A 27 -4.23 -3.24 -15.67
N THR A 28 -4.43 -3.37 -16.97
CA THR A 28 -3.35 -3.59 -17.94
C THR A 28 -2.40 -2.40 -18.00
N GLU A 29 -2.93 -1.18 -18.00
CA GLU A 29 -2.13 0.04 -18.05
C GLU A 29 -1.38 0.26 -16.73
N ALA A 30 -2.03 0.01 -15.60
CA ALA A 30 -1.44 0.14 -14.27
C ALA A 30 -0.29 -0.84 -14.00
N ARG A 31 -0.28 -1.98 -14.70
CA ARG A 31 0.85 -2.92 -14.71
C ARG A 31 1.91 -2.55 -15.73
N ALA A 32 1.53 -2.02 -16.89
CA ALA A 32 2.44 -1.65 -17.96
C ALA A 32 3.36 -0.46 -17.60
N VAL A 33 2.92 0.42 -16.69
CA VAL A 33 3.71 1.56 -16.20
C VAL A 33 4.85 1.15 -15.25
N LEU A 34 4.84 -0.08 -14.73
CA LEU A 34 5.88 -0.55 -13.84
C LEU A 34 7.18 -0.85 -14.61
N PRO A 35 8.34 -0.41 -14.11
CA PRO A 35 9.61 -0.69 -14.76
C PRO A 35 9.97 -2.18 -14.65
N SER A 36 10.68 -2.69 -15.65
CA SER A 36 11.19 -4.07 -15.64
C SER A 36 12.36 -4.29 -14.68
N LYS A 37 12.97 -3.19 -14.20
CA LYS A 37 14.07 -3.19 -13.23
C LYS A 37 13.82 -2.13 -12.18
N ILE A 38 14.15 -2.44 -10.94
CA ILE A 38 14.03 -1.54 -9.79
C ILE A 38 15.39 -1.30 -9.17
N ASP A 39 15.58 -0.12 -8.58
CA ASP A 39 16.80 0.16 -7.83
C ASP A 39 16.87 -0.71 -6.57
N ARG A 40 18.06 -1.21 -6.25
CA ARG A 40 18.29 -1.99 -5.03
C ARG A 40 17.84 -1.25 -3.77
N LYS A 41 17.99 0.08 -3.71
CA LYS A 41 17.57 0.91 -2.57
C LYS A 41 16.04 0.87 -2.37
N ASP A 42 15.27 0.85 -3.44
CA ASP A 42 13.81 0.84 -3.39
C ASP A 42 13.29 -0.57 -3.05
N ALA A 43 13.96 -1.61 -3.57
CA ALA A 43 13.72 -2.98 -3.14
C ALA A 43 13.94 -3.16 -1.62
N ILE A 44 15.08 -2.69 -1.10
CA ILE A 44 15.39 -2.75 0.33
C ILE A 44 14.36 -1.96 1.14
N PHE A 45 13.99 -0.77 0.68
CA PHE A 45 12.98 0.06 1.31
C PHE A 45 11.66 -0.70 1.46
N ASN A 46 11.13 -1.23 0.36
CA ASN A 46 9.84 -1.94 0.35
C ASN A 46 9.86 -3.27 1.12
N ILE A 47 10.98 -4.00 1.13
CA ILE A 47 11.12 -5.19 1.98
C ILE A 47 10.98 -4.81 3.46
N ALA A 48 11.60 -3.70 3.88
CA ALA A 48 11.47 -3.21 5.25
C ALA A 48 10.03 -2.76 5.56
N ARG A 49 9.33 -2.13 4.60
CA ARG A 49 7.92 -1.74 4.74
C ARG A 49 7.01 -2.95 4.90
N ALA A 50 7.20 -3.98 4.09
CA ALA A 50 6.45 -5.24 4.18
C ALA A 50 6.68 -5.96 5.52
N ALA A 51 7.93 -6.04 5.98
CA ALA A 51 8.24 -6.62 7.29
C ALA A 51 7.58 -5.82 8.44
N MET A 52 7.61 -4.49 8.35
CA MET A 52 6.96 -3.61 9.32
C MET A 52 5.43 -3.79 9.32
N LEU A 53 4.80 -3.92 8.14
CA LEU A 53 3.37 -4.17 8.00
C LEU A 53 2.97 -5.43 8.75
N ILE A 54 3.66 -6.54 8.49
CA ILE A 54 3.41 -7.81 9.19
C ILE A 54 3.61 -7.66 10.70
N ASN A 55 4.64 -6.94 11.14
CA ASN A 55 4.88 -6.68 12.56
C ASN A 55 3.74 -5.88 13.21
N CYS A 56 3.16 -4.89 12.52
CA CYS A 56 2.03 -4.12 13.04
C CYS A 56 0.86 -5.04 13.40
N PHE A 57 0.50 -5.95 12.48
CA PHE A 57 -0.58 -6.91 12.71
C PHE A 57 -0.22 -7.98 13.74
N ALA A 58 1.01 -8.50 13.71
CA ALA A 58 1.46 -9.52 14.64
C ALA A 58 1.48 -9.04 16.10
N THR A 59 1.70 -7.73 16.31
CA THR A 59 1.78 -7.11 17.64
C THR A 59 0.56 -6.28 18.01
N SER A 60 -0.39 -6.10 17.09
CA SER A 60 -1.51 -5.16 17.22
C SER A 60 -1.07 -3.72 17.54
N GLN A 61 0.12 -3.31 17.11
CA GLN A 61 0.65 -1.95 17.26
C GLN A 61 0.59 -1.23 15.90
N PHE A 62 -0.30 -0.25 15.77
CA PHE A 62 -0.59 0.41 14.49
C PHE A 62 -0.03 1.81 14.33
N ASP A 63 0.64 2.37 15.35
CA ASP A 63 1.37 3.64 15.23
C ASP A 63 2.35 3.66 14.03
N PRO A 64 3.12 2.59 13.73
CA PRO A 64 4.01 2.58 12.57
C PRO A 64 3.32 2.22 11.25
N LEU A 65 2.00 1.97 11.22
CA LEU A 65 1.30 1.51 10.02
C LEU A 65 1.39 2.51 8.87
N ARG A 66 1.37 3.82 9.18
CA ARG A 66 1.61 4.93 8.24
C ARG A 66 2.90 4.69 7.45
N MET A 67 3.98 4.41 8.19
CA MET A 67 5.28 4.18 7.58
C MET A 67 5.32 2.84 6.88
N ALA A 68 4.60 1.82 7.35
CA ALA A 68 4.54 0.49 6.73
C ALA A 68 3.81 0.49 5.38
N MET A 69 2.91 1.46 5.15
CA MET A 69 2.14 1.60 3.91
C MET A 69 2.82 2.48 2.85
N GLU A 70 4.00 3.02 3.12
CA GLU A 70 4.79 3.69 2.08
C GLU A 70 5.26 2.68 1.03
N ASP A 71 5.20 3.07 -0.25
CA ASP A 71 5.53 2.19 -1.37
C ASP A 71 6.32 2.93 -2.45
N ARG A 72 7.50 2.40 -2.77
CA ARG A 72 8.36 2.88 -3.85
C ARG A 72 8.39 1.92 -5.04
N LEU A 73 7.67 0.80 -5.01
CA LEU A 73 7.68 -0.14 -6.13
C LEU A 73 6.49 0.01 -7.05
N HIS A 74 5.34 0.54 -6.58
CA HIS A 74 4.13 0.62 -7.39
C HIS A 74 3.50 2.01 -7.39
N GLN A 75 3.20 2.58 -6.22
CA GLN A 75 2.47 3.86 -6.10
C GLN A 75 3.16 5.00 -6.86
N GLN A 76 4.49 5.14 -6.72
CA GLN A 76 5.22 6.23 -7.37
C GLN A 76 5.11 6.22 -8.91
N TYR A 77 4.90 5.05 -9.52
CA TYR A 77 4.74 4.89 -10.96
C TYR A 77 3.28 5.11 -11.39
N ARG A 78 2.32 4.84 -10.51
CA ARG A 78 0.88 4.94 -10.78
C ARG A 78 0.27 6.30 -10.50
N LYS A 79 0.99 7.20 -9.82
CA LYS A 79 0.51 8.56 -9.47
C LYS A 79 0.03 9.39 -10.67
N HIS A 80 0.52 9.09 -11.88
CA HIS A 80 0.12 9.76 -13.10
C HIS A 80 -1.24 9.28 -13.64
N MET A 81 -1.71 8.13 -13.20
CA MET A 81 -2.98 7.54 -13.64
C MET A 81 -4.16 8.02 -12.81
N PHE A 82 -3.92 8.30 -11.52
CA PHE A 82 -4.94 8.81 -10.61
C PHE A 82 -4.27 9.60 -9.48
N PRO A 83 -4.76 10.81 -9.16
CA PRO A 83 -4.16 11.67 -8.14
C PRO A 83 -4.53 11.20 -6.72
N PHE A 84 -4.04 10.02 -6.32
CA PHE A 84 -4.30 9.48 -4.97
C PHE A 84 -3.48 10.16 -3.87
N GLU A 85 -2.37 10.83 -4.20
CA GLU A 85 -1.46 11.39 -3.18
C GLU A 85 -2.16 12.39 -2.23
N PRO A 86 -2.99 13.34 -2.72
CA PRO A 86 -3.79 14.20 -1.85
C PRO A 86 -4.78 13.42 -0.99
N ILE A 87 -5.43 12.38 -1.55
CA ILE A 87 -6.42 11.56 -0.83
C ILE A 87 -5.76 10.80 0.34
N ILE A 88 -4.60 10.19 0.08
CA ILE A 88 -3.80 9.52 1.13
C ILE A 88 -3.40 10.53 2.20
N LYS A 89 -2.94 11.72 1.81
CA LYS A 89 -2.57 12.78 2.75
C LYS A 89 -3.75 13.19 3.63
N ASP A 90 -4.91 13.47 3.03
CA ASP A 90 -6.10 13.92 3.76
C ASP A 90 -6.62 12.82 4.71
N ALA A 91 -6.60 11.55 4.30
CA ALA A 91 -6.95 10.42 5.16
C ALA A 91 -6.03 10.32 6.39
N LEU A 92 -4.72 10.50 6.17
CA LEU A 92 -3.72 10.49 7.23
C LEU A 92 -3.85 11.69 8.19
N GLU A 93 -4.25 12.86 7.70
CA GLU A 93 -4.54 14.05 8.52
C GLU A 93 -5.86 13.91 9.30
N ALA A 94 -6.83 13.19 8.75
CA ALA A 94 -8.09 12.84 9.42
C ALA A 94 -7.95 11.75 10.50
N GLY A 95 -6.75 11.18 10.69
CA GLY A 95 -6.46 10.23 11.76
C GLY A 95 -6.40 8.77 11.32
N ALA A 96 -6.36 8.47 10.02
CA ALA A 96 -6.12 7.10 9.55
C ALA A 96 -4.73 6.60 10.00
N HIS A 97 -4.66 5.36 10.49
CA HIS A 97 -3.39 4.71 10.82
C HIS A 97 -2.49 4.50 9.58
N GLY A 98 -3.08 4.39 8.40
CA GLY A 98 -2.38 4.28 7.13
C GLY A 98 -3.36 4.36 5.96
N ALA A 99 -2.85 4.66 4.77
CA ALA A 99 -3.61 4.68 3.53
C ALA A 99 -2.71 4.32 2.35
N PHE A 100 -3.28 3.66 1.34
CA PHE A 100 -2.55 3.18 0.16
C PHE A 100 -3.50 3.06 -1.04
N LEU A 101 -2.93 3.00 -2.25
CA LEU A 101 -3.66 2.70 -3.47
C LEU A 101 -4.04 1.21 -3.49
N SER A 102 -5.34 0.91 -3.46
CA SER A 102 -5.82 -0.47 -3.49
C SER A 102 -5.68 -1.09 -4.88
N GLY A 103 -4.80 -2.08 -5.02
CA GLY A 103 -4.76 -2.97 -6.18
C GLY A 103 -3.91 -2.51 -7.37
N ALA A 104 -4.47 -2.76 -8.56
CA ALA A 104 -3.93 -2.80 -9.93
C ALA A 104 -2.44 -2.56 -10.10
#